data_AF-A0A1F5AVQ0-F1
#
_entry.id   AF-A0A1F5AVQ0-F1
#
_cell.length_a   1.000
_cell.length_b   1.000
_cell.length_c   1.000
_cell.angle_alpha   90.00
_cell.angle_beta   90.00
_cell.angle_gamma   90.00
#
_symmetry.space_group_name_H-M   'P 1'
#
loop_
_entity.id
_entity.type
_entity.pdbx_description
1 polymer ?
#
loop_
_entity_poly.entity_id
_entity_poly.type
_entity_poly.pdbx_seq_one_letter_code
_entity_poly.pdbx_strand_id
1 'polypeptide(L)'
;MTGPDESALRKGGRVAFMLLVWGITVWLIFPLVFLKDPSLQDATKYFYRSALGITMLIILYGKTLFDLFFPLDTSRGRTVAQVVFLTLYALGMTGGIIFVLFRIFALFIKGGSAGVNF
;
A
#
# COMPACT_ATOMS: atom_id res chain seq x y z
N MET A 1 -32.99 -14.57 -17.24
CA MET A 1 -33.29 -14.18 -15.85
C MET A 1 -32.09 -14.56 -15.00
N THR A 2 -31.15 -13.64 -14.76
CA THR A 2 -30.01 -13.89 -13.86
C THR A 2 -30.38 -13.34 -12.48
N GLY A 3 -30.40 -14.21 -11.48
CA GLY A 3 -30.91 -13.90 -10.15
C GLY A 3 -30.05 -12.88 -9.38
N PRO A 4 -30.63 -12.19 -8.39
CA PRO A 4 -29.93 -11.20 -7.56
C PRO A 4 -28.67 -11.77 -6.86
N ASP A 5 -28.64 -13.07 -6.59
CA ASP A 5 -27.63 -13.74 -5.76
C ASP A 5 -26.24 -13.79 -6.42
N GLU A 6 -26.18 -13.99 -7.74
CA GLU A 6 -24.91 -14.13 -8.47
C GLU A 6 -24.14 -12.80 -8.49
N SER A 7 -24.86 -11.67 -8.59
CA SER A 7 -24.29 -10.33 -8.58
C SER A 7 -23.79 -9.92 -7.18
N ALA A 8 -24.50 -10.33 -6.14
CA ALA A 8 -24.15 -10.06 -4.74
C ALA A 8 -22.93 -10.89 -4.31
N LEU A 9 -22.88 -12.18 -4.66
CA LEU A 9 -21.73 -13.05 -4.45
C LEU A 9 -20.47 -12.50 -5.12
N ARG A 10 -20.57 -12.04 -6.37
CA ARG A 10 -19.43 -11.47 -7.10
C ARG A 10 -18.93 -10.16 -6.50
N LYS A 11 -19.84 -9.31 -5.99
CA LYS A 11 -19.49 -8.09 -5.25
C LYS A 11 -18.82 -8.41 -3.91
N GLY A 12 -19.37 -9.36 -3.15
CA GLY A 12 -18.81 -9.80 -1.87
C GLY A 12 -17.41 -10.39 -2.03
N GLY A 13 -17.19 -11.24 -3.03
CA GLY A 13 -15.87 -11.80 -3.34
C GLY A 13 -14.84 -10.72 -3.70
N ARG A 14 -15.24 -9.68 -4.43
CA ARG A 14 -14.35 -8.55 -4.77
C ARG A 14 -13.93 -7.76 -3.52
N VAL A 15 -14.86 -7.50 -2.61
CA VAL A 15 -14.57 -6.80 -1.35
C VAL A 15 -13.65 -7.65 -0.46
N ALA A 16 -13.95 -8.94 -0.32
CA ALA A 16 -13.10 -9.87 0.44
C ALA A 16 -11.67 -9.93 -0.13
N PHE A 17 -11.53 -9.98 -1.45
CA PHE A 17 -10.23 -9.94 -2.11
C PHE A 17 -9.47 -8.64 -1.84
N MET A 18 -10.14 -7.48 -1.89
CA MET A 18 -9.53 -6.19 -1.55
C MET A 18 -9.05 -6.14 -0.09
N LEU A 19 -9.85 -6.62 0.85
CA LEU A 19 -9.47 -6.68 2.27
C LEU A 19 -8.27 -7.60 2.49
N LEU A 20 -8.25 -8.75 1.80
CA LEU A 20 -7.13 -9.69 1.84
C LEU A 20 -5.85 -9.04 1.30
N VAL A 21 -5.93 -8.38 0.14
CA VAL A 21 -4.80 -7.64 -0.46
C VAL A 21 -4.26 -6.58 0.50
N TRP A 22 -5.16 -5.82 1.14
CA TRP A 22 -4.78 -4.83 2.15
C TRP A 22 -4.12 -5.46 3.38
N GLY A 23 -4.68 -6.57 3.88
CA GLY A 23 -4.11 -7.32 4.99
C GLY A 23 -2.71 -7.82 4.70
N ILE A 24 -2.48 -8.38 3.50
CA ILE A 24 -1.16 -8.81 3.04
C ILE A 24 -0.21 -7.61 2.94
N THR A 25 -0.66 -6.50 2.36
CA THR A 25 0.14 -5.27 2.22
C THR A 25 0.63 -4.78 3.57
N VAL A 26 -0.28 -4.65 4.55
CA VAL A 26 0.07 -4.25 5.92
C VAL A 26 1.03 -5.25 6.55
N TRP A 27 0.79 -6.54 6.39
CA TRP A 27 1.65 -7.60 6.91
C TRP A 27 3.05 -7.60 6.31
N LEU A 28 3.19 -7.26 5.02
CA LEU A 28 4.48 -7.16 4.35
C LEU A 28 5.31 -5.97 4.85
N ILE A 29 4.65 -4.86 5.19
CA ILE A 29 5.30 -3.60 5.61
C ILE A 29 5.53 -3.56 7.12
N PHE A 30 4.71 -4.27 7.91
CA PHE A 30 4.80 -4.38 9.36
C PHE A 30 6.23 -4.51 9.91
N PRO A 31 7.07 -5.48 9.45
CA PRO A 31 8.43 -5.61 9.97
C PRO A 31 9.24 -4.31 9.79
N LEU A 32 9.10 -3.61 8.66
CA LEU A 32 9.85 -2.40 8.37
C LEU A 32 9.47 -1.23 9.29
N VAL A 33 8.19 -1.12 9.65
CA VAL A 33 7.66 -0.07 10.53
C VAL A 33 8.10 -0.27 11.98
N PHE A 34 8.11 -1.53 12.44
CA PHE A 34 8.30 -1.86 13.85
C PHE A 34 9.70 -2.40 14.20
N LEU A 35 10.60 -2.53 13.23
CA LEU A 35 12.01 -2.89 13.47
C LEU A 35 12.67 -1.81 14.34
N LYS A 36 12.93 -2.14 15.61
CA LYS A 36 13.49 -1.24 16.63
C LYS A 36 15.01 -1.07 16.47
N ASP A 37 15.71 -2.14 16.10
CA ASP A 37 17.15 -2.14 15.82
C ASP A 37 17.47 -3.09 14.66
N PRO A 38 17.72 -2.57 13.45
CA PRO A 38 18.11 -3.40 12.32
C PRO A 38 19.59 -3.74 12.41
N SER A 39 19.90 -4.99 12.74
CA SER A 39 21.20 -5.56 12.37
C SER A 39 21.25 -5.68 10.84
N LEU A 40 22.39 -5.38 10.20
CA LEU A 40 22.53 -5.45 8.74
C LEU A 40 22.26 -6.86 8.17
N GLN A 41 22.48 -7.90 8.97
CA GLN A 41 22.19 -9.30 8.59
C GLN A 41 20.69 -9.61 8.56
N ASP A 42 19.91 -9.09 9.51
CA ASP A 42 18.45 -9.25 9.51
C ASP A 42 17.78 -8.31 8.49
N ALA A 43 18.38 -7.14 8.25
CA ALA A 43 17.84 -6.13 7.34
C ALA A 43 17.58 -6.69 5.94
N THR A 44 18.46 -7.54 5.39
CA THR A 44 18.28 -8.12 4.05
C THR A 44 17.06 -9.04 3.95
N LYS A 45 16.79 -9.85 4.98
CA LYS A 45 15.64 -10.78 5.00
C LYS A 45 14.31 -10.01 5.08
N TYR A 46 14.27 -8.94 5.86
CA TYR A 46 13.09 -8.08 5.95
C TYR A 46 12.98 -7.09 4.78
N PHE A 47 14.08 -6.78 4.10
CA PHE A 47 14.11 -5.88 2.95
C PHE A 47 13.30 -6.45 1.78
N TYR A 48 13.53 -7.70 1.38
CA TYR A 48 12.78 -8.32 0.28
C TYR A 48 11.28 -8.39 0.57
N ARG A 49 10.90 -8.75 1.80
CA ARG A 49 9.49 -8.79 2.23
C ARG A 49 8.86 -7.40 2.20
N SER A 50 9.57 -6.39 2.66
CA SER A 50 9.06 -5.02 2.71
C SER A 50 9.04 -4.36 1.34
N ALA A 51 9.99 -4.68 0.46
CA ALA A 51 10.02 -4.24 -0.92
C ALA A 51 8.76 -4.72 -1.66
N LEU A 52 8.37 -5.98 -1.49
CA LEU A 52 7.11 -6.51 -2.03
C LEU A 52 5.89 -5.73 -1.48
N GLY A 53 5.87 -5.43 -0.18
CA GLY A 53 4.81 -4.62 0.42
C GLY A 53 4.71 -3.21 -0.14
N ILE A 54 5.85 -2.56 -0.36
CA ILE A 54 5.93 -1.22 -0.95
C ILE A 54 5.49 -1.24 -2.41
N THR A 55 5.93 -2.23 -3.20
CA THR A 55 5.46 -2.40 -4.58
C THR A 55 3.94 -2.55 -4.63
N MET A 56 3.36 -3.34 -3.71
CA MET A 56 1.91 -3.51 -3.62
C MET A 56 1.19 -2.20 -3.25
N LEU A 57 1.73 -1.44 -2.28
CA LEU A 57 1.25 -0.09 -1.94
C LEU A 57 1.27 0.85 -3.14
N ILE A 58 2.37 0.87 -3.92
CA ILE A 58 2.53 1.74 -5.09
C ILE A 58 1.50 1.38 -6.16
N ILE A 59 1.27 0.08 -6.41
CA ILE A 59 0.25 -0.38 -7.37
C ILE A 59 -1.15 0.05 -6.92
N LEU A 60 -1.49 -0.14 -5.65
CA LEU A 60 -2.78 0.28 -5.08
C LEU A 60 -2.96 1.80 -5.15
N TYR A 61 -1.90 2.55 -4.87
CA TYR A 61 -1.90 4.01 -4.97
C TYR A 61 -2.09 4.45 -6.42
N GLY A 62 -1.33 3.89 -7.36
CA GLY A 62 -1.45 4.15 -8.79
C GLY A 62 -2.86 3.89 -9.29
N LYS A 63 -3.44 2.74 -8.94
CA LYS A 63 -4.85 2.43 -9.26
C LYS A 63 -5.79 3.50 -8.74
N THR A 64 -5.58 3.98 -7.52
CA THR A 64 -6.43 5.00 -6.88
C THR A 64 -6.31 6.34 -7.58
N LEU A 65 -5.10 6.75 -7.98
CA LEU A 65 -4.88 7.97 -8.75
C LEU A 65 -5.50 7.88 -10.13
N PHE A 66 -5.32 6.76 -10.84
CA PHE A 66 -6.00 6.52 -12.13
C PHE A 66 -7.51 6.58 -11.97
N ASP A 67 -8.05 5.93 -10.93
CA ASP A 67 -9.48 5.99 -10.64
C ASP A 67 -9.92 7.44 -10.33
N LEU A 68 -9.10 8.28 -9.69
CA LEU A 68 -9.43 9.67 -9.32
C LEU A 68 -9.36 10.64 -10.51
N PHE A 69 -8.28 10.60 -11.29
CA PHE A 69 -8.02 11.53 -12.40
C PHE A 69 -8.65 11.10 -13.72
N PHE A 70 -8.84 9.80 -13.94
CA PHE A 70 -9.37 9.23 -15.17
C PHE A 70 -10.53 8.27 -14.88
N PRO A 71 -11.74 8.79 -14.59
CA PRO A 71 -12.91 7.95 -14.33
C PRO A 71 -13.46 7.32 -15.63
N LEU A 72 -12.70 6.38 -16.21
CA LEU A 72 -13.00 5.73 -17.51
C LEU A 72 -14.28 4.87 -17.48
N ASP A 73 -14.68 4.35 -16.32
CA ASP A 73 -15.78 3.39 -16.17
C ASP A 73 -17.12 3.99 -15.66
N THR A 74 -17.19 5.30 -15.43
CA THR A 74 -18.35 5.89 -14.75
C THR A 74 -19.31 6.57 -15.73
N SER A 75 -20.25 5.83 -16.32
CA SER A 75 -21.29 6.38 -17.20
C SER A 75 -22.35 7.23 -16.47
N ARG A 76 -22.49 7.07 -15.16
CA ARG A 76 -23.26 7.93 -14.24
C ARG A 76 -22.28 8.63 -13.33
N GLY A 77 -21.93 9.89 -13.63
CA GLY A 77 -20.89 10.67 -12.95
C GLY A 77 -20.77 10.41 -11.43
N ARG A 78 -19.53 10.36 -10.93
CA ARG A 78 -19.27 10.12 -9.50
C ARG A 78 -19.82 11.25 -8.65
N THR A 79 -20.37 10.88 -7.49
CA THR A 79 -20.81 11.86 -6.49
C THR A 79 -19.60 12.56 -5.86
N VAL A 80 -19.79 13.82 -5.44
CA VAL A 80 -18.72 14.60 -4.77
C VAL A 80 -18.19 13.87 -3.55
N ALA A 81 -19.05 13.20 -2.78
CA ALA A 81 -18.65 12.40 -1.62
C ALA A 81 -17.66 11.28 -1.99
N GLN A 82 -17.93 10.54 -3.08
CA GLN A 82 -17.03 9.48 -3.54
C GLN A 82 -15.65 10.02 -3.92
N VAL A 83 -15.60 11.18 -4.57
CA VAL A 83 -14.34 11.83 -4.92
C VAL A 83 -13.59 12.24 -3.66
N VAL A 84 -14.26 12.87 -2.69
CA VAL A 84 -13.65 13.27 -1.40
C VAL A 84 -13.08 12.07 -0.65
N PHE A 85 -13.83 10.97 -0.53
CA PHE A 85 -13.35 9.75 0.13
C PHE A 85 -12.14 9.16 -0.60
N LEU A 86 -12.16 9.12 -1.93
CA LEU A 86 -11.07 8.57 -2.72
C LEU A 86 -9.81 9.44 -2.59
N THR A 87 -9.96 10.76 -2.54
CA THR A 87 -8.87 11.71 -2.29
C THR A 87 -8.27 11.53 -0.89
N LEU A 88 -9.09 11.41 0.16
CA LEU A 88 -8.61 11.16 1.52
C LEU A 88 -7.86 9.82 1.62
N TYR A 89 -8.37 8.78 0.97
CA TYR A 89 -7.70 7.49 0.88
C TYR A 89 -6.36 7.59 0.12
N ALA A 90 -6.32 8.31 -1.01
CA ALA A 90 -5.08 8.57 -1.74
C ALA A 90 -4.07 9.33 -0.87
N LEU A 91 -4.50 10.33 -0.11
CA LEU A 91 -3.64 11.12 0.78
C LEU A 91 -3.05 10.26 1.90
N GLY A 92 -3.86 9.39 2.52
CA GLY A 92 -3.39 8.40 3.50
C GLY A 92 -2.35 7.43 2.91
N MET A 93 -2.59 6.95 1.69
CA MET A 93 -1.65 6.10 0.96
C MET A 93 -0.33 6.82 0.67
N THR A 94 -0.37 8.07 0.19
CA THR A 94 0.81 8.91 -0.04
C THR A 94 1.61 9.07 1.26
N GLY A 95 0.95 9.39 2.38
CA GLY A 95 1.58 9.51 3.68
C GLY A 95 2.26 8.21 4.13
N GLY A 96 1.58 7.07 3.96
CA GLY A 96 2.14 5.76 4.26
C GLY A 96 3.39 5.42 3.42
N ILE A 97 3.34 5.70 2.11
CA ILE A 97 4.48 5.50 1.21
C ILE A 97 5.65 6.39 1.63
N ILE A 98 5.42 7.68 1.86
CA ILE A 98 6.45 8.64 2.28
C ILE A 98 7.10 8.19 3.60
N PHE A 99 6.29 7.81 4.58
CA PHE A 99 6.78 7.33 5.88
C PHE A 99 7.73 6.12 5.73
N VAL A 100 7.34 5.14 4.90
CA VAL A 100 8.14 3.94 4.65
C VAL A 100 9.45 4.29 3.95
N LEU A 101 9.42 5.19 2.96
CA LEU A 101 10.62 5.66 2.26
C LEU A 101 11.58 6.39 3.21
N PHE A 102 11.08 7.28 4.07
CA PHE A 102 11.88 7.93 5.10
C PHE A 102 12.52 6.94 6.07
N ARG A 103 11.79 5.88 6.45
CA ARG A 103 12.34 4.83 7.30
C ARG A 103 13.52 4.15 6.63
N ILE A 104 13.38 3.73 5.37
CA ILE A 104 14.48 3.11 4.59
C ILE A 104 15.68 4.06 4.50
N PHE A 105 15.44 5.33 4.20
CA PHE A 105 16.48 6.34 4.12
C PHE A 105 17.22 6.53 5.45
N ALA A 106 16.51 6.57 6.58
CA ALA A 106 17.11 6.66 7.90
C ALA A 106 17.95 5.41 8.25
N LEU A 107 17.49 4.22 7.84
CA LEU A 107 18.26 2.98 8.00
C LEU A 107 19.56 3.01 7.20
N PHE A 108 19.50 3.54 5.98
CA PHE A 108 20.67 3.69 5.12
C PHE A 108 21.72 4.63 5.73
N ILE A 109 21.32 5.79 6.25
CA ILE A 109 22.23 6.73 6.93
C ILE A 109 22.87 6.09 8.17
N LYS A 110 22.07 5.40 9.00
CA LYS A 110 22.57 4.74 10.22
C LYS A 110 23.55 3.61 9.89
N GLY A 111 23.31 2.86 8.81
CA GLY A 111 24.24 1.84 8.31
C GLY A 111 25.53 2.44 7.71
N GLY A 112 25.44 3.61 7.07
CA GLY A 112 26.59 4.33 6.52
C GLY A 112 27.55 4.89 7.58
N SER A 113 27.06 5.34 8.74
CA SER A 113 27.91 5.78 9.84
C SER A 113 28.64 4.64 10.57
N ALA A 114 28.22 3.38 10.41
CA ALA A 114 28.91 2.23 10.98
C ALA A 114 30.02 1.66 10.06
N GLY A 115 30.18 2.18 8.85
CA GLY A 115 31.13 1.70 7.83
C GLY A 115 32.43 2.52 7.72
N VAL A 116 32.64 3.54 8.56
CA VAL A 116 33.87 4.34 8.59
C VAL A 116 34.67 3.99 9.84
N ASN A 117 35.13 2.74 9.93
CA ASN A 117 36.19 2.28 10.83
C ASN A 117 36.64 0.89 10.33
N PHE A 118 37.39 0.87 9.23
CA PHE A 118 38.30 -0.23 8.90
C PHE A 118 39.71 0.35 8.87
#